data_AF-A0A3B9ZM81-F1
#
_entry.id   AF-A0A3B9ZM81-F1
#
_cell.length_a   1.000
_cell.length_b   1.000
_cell.length_c   1.000
_cell.angle_alpha   90.00
_cell.angle_beta   90.00
_cell.angle_gamma   90.00
#
_symmetry.space_group_name_H-M   'P 1'
#
loop_
_entity.id
_entity.type
_entity.pdbx_description
1 polymer ?
#
loop_
_entity_poly.entity_id
_entity_poly.type
_entity_poly.pdbx_seq_one_letter_code
_entity_poly.pdbx_strand_id
1 'polypeptide(L)'
;TTLRILETGDFSQEQVCPDTDFQAVLSMIKVLVKHSSHVFSELPEEIKSAKPKDRKEQFLDQLPEKFTRPDFLDLAKSLSIPLRTVERYMTIFLEKGLVSRDVQGTFTNLTLGEIKSDEE
;
A
#
# COMPACT_ATOMS: atom_id res chain seq x y z
N THR A 1 -13.41 13.15 33.98
CA THR A 1 -14.75 12.83 34.51
C THR A 1 -15.23 14.00 35.32
N THR A 2 -16.37 14.59 34.96
CA THR A 2 -16.96 15.75 35.65
C THR A 2 -18.17 15.28 36.45
N LEU A 3 -18.15 15.44 37.77
CA LEU A 3 -19.31 15.14 38.62
C LEU A 3 -20.21 16.38 38.70
N ARG A 4 -21.53 16.19 38.53
CA ARG A 4 -22.52 17.27 38.55
C ARG A 4 -22.96 17.59 39.98
N ILE A 5 -22.02 17.64 40.92
CA ILE A 5 -22.29 17.81 42.38
C ILE A 5 -23.06 19.11 42.65
N LEU A 6 -22.76 20.19 41.91
CA LEU A 6 -23.46 21.46 42.04
C LEU A 6 -24.91 21.42 41.52
N GLU A 7 -25.21 20.57 40.55
CA GLU A 7 -26.54 20.46 39.94
C GLU A 7 -27.41 19.44 40.69
N THR A 8 -26.83 18.30 41.06
CA THR A 8 -27.52 17.21 41.76
C THR A 8 -27.59 17.45 43.27
N GLY A 9 -26.65 18.23 43.84
CA GLY A 9 -26.54 18.45 45.29
C GLY A 9 -26.14 17.19 46.07
N ASP A 10 -25.72 16.13 45.37
CA ASP A 10 -25.36 14.84 45.95
C ASP A 10 -23.87 14.77 46.27
N PHE A 11 -23.56 14.54 47.55
CA PHE A 11 -22.21 14.42 48.10
C PHE A 11 -21.89 12.97 48.52
N SER A 12 -22.69 12.01 48.09
CA SER A 12 -22.49 10.59 48.40
C SER A 12 -21.16 10.09 47.85
N GLN A 13 -20.45 9.26 48.63
CA GLN A 13 -19.17 8.68 48.18
C GLN A 13 -19.35 7.67 47.05
N GLU A 14 -20.51 7.02 47.00
CA GLU A 14 -20.92 6.18 45.88
C GLU A 14 -21.70 7.03 44.88
N GLN A 15 -21.29 6.97 43.62
CA GLN A 15 -21.91 7.71 42.52
C GLN A 15 -22.28 6.73 41.43
N VAL A 16 -23.55 6.75 41.02
CA VAL A 16 -24.07 5.93 39.94
C VAL A 16 -24.21 6.80 38.70
N CYS A 17 -23.77 6.30 37.55
CA CYS A 17 -23.97 6.98 36.28
C CYS A 17 -25.47 6.97 35.93
N PRO A 18 -26.15 8.13 35.87
CA PRO A 18 -27.53 8.16 35.43
C PRO A 18 -27.62 7.95 33.92
N ASP A 19 -28.75 7.41 33.46
CA ASP A 19 -28.99 7.16 32.03
C ASP A 19 -28.80 8.42 31.17
N THR A 20 -29.11 9.60 31.71
CA THR A 20 -28.91 10.89 31.01
C THR A 20 -27.45 11.13 30.66
N ASP A 21 -26.53 10.84 31.59
CA ASP A 21 -25.10 11.04 31.38
C ASP A 21 -24.55 9.98 30.43
N PHE A 22 -25.02 8.74 30.56
CA PHE A 22 -24.69 7.68 29.62
C PHE A 22 -25.10 8.02 28.18
N GLN A 23 -26.34 8.49 27.97
CA GLN A 23 -26.83 8.90 26.65
C GLN A 23 -26.10 10.14 26.12
N ALA A 24 -25.79 11.11 26.99
CA ALA A 24 -25.00 12.28 26.61
C ALA A 24 -23.62 11.86 26.09
N VAL A 25 -22.93 10.98 26.81
CA VAL A 25 -21.61 10.46 26.38
C VAL A 25 -21.73 9.68 25.07
N LEU A 26 -22.75 8.84 24.89
CA LEU A 26 -22.98 8.15 23.61
C LEU A 26 -23.17 9.13 22.44
N SER A 27 -23.87 10.24 22.66
CA SER A 27 -24.03 11.27 21.63
C SER A 27 -22.69 11.93 21.25
N MET A 28 -21.84 12.21 22.24
CA MET A 28 -20.50 12.77 22.02
C MET A 28 -19.61 11.78 21.25
N ILE A 29 -19.61 10.50 21.62
CA ILE A 29 -18.82 9.45 20.96
C ILE A 29 -19.16 9.37 19.47
N LYS A 30 -20.44 9.42 19.10
CA LYS A 30 -20.86 9.38 17.68
C LYS A 30 -20.24 10.51 16.86
N VAL A 31 -20.20 11.73 17.42
CA VAL A 31 -19.60 12.89 16.76
C VAL A 31 -18.08 12.73 16.66
N LEU A 32 -17.43 12.31 17.75
CA LEU A 32 -15.98 12.10 17.79
C LEU A 32 -15.53 11.06 16.77
N VAL A 33 -16.22 9.93 16.64
CA VAL A 33 -15.90 8.88 15.66
C VAL A 33 -15.98 9.43 14.24
N LYS A 34 -17.04 10.16 13.92
CA LYS A 34 -17.20 10.79 12.59
C LYS A 34 -16.08 11.79 12.30
N HIS A 35 -15.73 12.60 13.30
CA HIS A 35 -14.65 13.57 13.19
C HIS A 35 -13.28 12.89 13.01
N SER A 36 -12.97 11.86 13.80
CA SER A 36 -11.73 11.09 13.68
C SER A 36 -11.57 10.47 12.28
N SER A 37 -12.66 9.92 11.72
CA SER A 37 -12.65 9.39 10.36
C SER A 37 -12.37 10.49 9.32
N HIS A 38 -12.94 11.67 9.50
CA HIS A 38 -12.74 12.79 8.57
C HIS A 38 -11.31 13.33 8.64
N VAL A 39 -10.79 13.58 9.84
CA VAL A 39 -9.39 13.99 10.04
C VAL A 39 -8.43 12.98 9.43
N PHE A 40 -8.70 11.68 9.62
CA PHE A 40 -7.89 10.63 9.00
C PHE A 40 -7.92 10.67 7.47
N SER A 41 -9.08 10.94 6.87
CA SER A 41 -9.21 11.10 5.41
C SER A 41 -8.55 12.36 4.85
N GLU A 42 -8.35 13.38 5.68
CA GLU A 42 -7.67 14.63 5.32
C GLU A 42 -6.16 14.58 5.55
N LEU A 43 -5.66 13.54 6.23
CA LEU A 43 -4.23 13.33 6.29
C LEU A 43 -3.73 13.15 4.85
N PRO A 44 -2.72 13.93 4.42
CA PRO A 44 -2.12 13.68 3.12
C PRO A 44 -1.66 12.22 3.12
N GLU A 45 -1.93 11.50 2.02
CA GLU A 45 -1.31 10.21 1.81
C GLU A 45 0.18 10.40 2.09
N GLU A 46 0.76 9.55 2.95
CA GLU A 46 2.20 9.54 3.11
C GLU A 46 2.75 9.46 1.70
N ILE A 47 3.36 10.57 1.24
CA ILE A 47 4.14 10.57 0.02
C ILE A 47 5.22 9.56 0.37
N LYS A 48 4.99 8.31 -0.01
CA LYS A 48 6.02 7.28 -0.01
C LYS A 48 7.05 7.91 -0.90
N SER A 49 8.05 8.57 -0.29
CA SER A 49 9.16 9.14 -1.02
C SER A 49 9.60 8.00 -1.90
N ALA A 50 9.40 8.16 -3.21
CA ALA A 50 9.57 7.06 -4.15
C ALA A 50 11.00 6.59 -3.88
N LYS A 51 11.12 5.44 -3.21
CA LYS A 51 12.45 4.92 -2.88
C LYS A 51 13.16 4.90 -4.22
N PRO A 52 14.39 5.41 -4.32
CA PRO A 52 15.12 5.37 -5.58
C PRO A 52 15.03 3.94 -6.08
N LYS A 53 14.38 3.76 -7.24
CA LYS A 53 14.02 2.44 -7.77
C LYS A 53 15.25 1.56 -7.71
N ASP A 54 15.13 0.39 -7.10
CA ASP A 54 16.27 -0.52 -6.99
C ASP A 54 16.71 -0.95 -8.41
N ARG A 55 17.98 -1.30 -8.62
CA ARG A 55 18.49 -1.72 -9.95
C ARG A 55 17.67 -2.86 -10.54
N LYS A 56 17.09 -3.71 -9.68
CA LYS A 56 16.18 -4.79 -10.08
C LYS A 56 14.86 -4.27 -10.65
N GLU A 57 14.27 -3.24 -10.03
CA GLU A 57 13.02 -2.62 -10.49
C GLU A 57 13.27 -1.85 -11.79
N GLN A 58 14.36 -1.10 -11.89
CA GLN A 58 14.75 -0.42 -13.12
C GLN A 58 14.96 -1.40 -14.29
N PHE A 59 15.56 -2.55 -14.02
CA PHE A 59 15.73 -3.60 -15.03
C PHE A 59 14.37 -4.16 -15.48
N LEU A 60 13.44 -4.41 -14.56
CA LEU A 60 12.09 -4.89 -14.89
C LEU A 60 11.29 -3.87 -15.73
N ASP A 61 11.35 -2.59 -15.35
CA ASP A 61 10.64 -1.50 -16.02
C ASP A 61 11.11 -1.28 -17.46
N GLN A 62 12.39 -1.57 -17.76
CA GLN A 62 12.95 -1.41 -19.09
C GLN A 62 12.75 -2.62 -20.00
N LEU A 63 12.30 -3.76 -19.46
CA LEU A 63 12.06 -4.96 -20.28
C LEU A 63 10.90 -4.75 -21.25
N PRO A 64 11.09 -5.00 -22.56
CA PRO A 64 10.01 -4.96 -23.53
C PRO A 64 8.86 -5.92 -23.19
N GLU A 65 7.68 -5.70 -23.74
CA GLU A 65 6.53 -6.59 -23.57
C GLU A 65 6.85 -8.03 -24.01
N LYS A 66 7.59 -8.19 -25.10
CA LYS A 66 8.13 -9.47 -25.58
C LYS A 66 9.62 -9.34 -25.82
N PHE A 67 10.39 -10.25 -25.26
CA PHE A 67 11.84 -10.25 -25.36
C PHE A 67 12.40 -11.67 -25.38
N THR A 68 13.61 -11.82 -25.89
CA THR A 68 14.34 -13.09 -25.93
C THR A 68 15.53 -13.05 -24.98
N ARG A 69 16.21 -14.19 -24.80
CA ARG A 69 17.41 -14.27 -23.97
C ARG A 69 18.49 -13.23 -24.33
N PRO A 70 18.90 -13.05 -25.60
CA PRO A 70 19.89 -12.03 -25.94
C PRO A 70 19.41 -10.61 -25.61
N ASP A 71 18.13 -10.31 -25.79
CA ASP A 71 17.59 -8.95 -25.58
C ASP A 71 17.76 -8.47 -24.13
N PHE A 72 17.41 -9.31 -23.15
CA PHE A 72 17.57 -8.93 -21.75
C PHE A 72 19.03 -8.91 -21.30
N LEU A 73 19.90 -9.67 -21.97
CA LEU A 73 21.34 -9.66 -21.71
C LEU A 73 21.99 -8.37 -22.24
N ASP A 74 21.55 -7.87 -23.38
CA ASP A 74 22.03 -6.61 -23.93
C ASP A 74 21.51 -5.42 -23.12
N LEU A 75 20.26 -5.47 -22.66
CA LEU A 75 19.69 -4.50 -21.72
C LEU A 75 20.47 -4.48 -20.38
N ALA A 76 20.88 -5.65 -19.90
CA ALA A 76 21.71 -5.72 -18.69
C ALA A 76 23.09 -5.08 -18.87
N LYS A 77 23.70 -5.21 -20.07
CA LYS A 77 24.96 -4.53 -20.37
C LYS A 77 24.79 -3.02 -20.37
N SER A 78 23.69 -2.50 -20.95
CA SER A 78 23.43 -1.05 -20.91
C SER A 78 23.21 -0.53 -19.49
N LEU A 79 22.65 -1.35 -18.59
CA LEU A 79 22.48 -1.02 -17.17
C LEU A 79 23.68 -1.38 -16.29
N SER A 80 24.78 -1.86 -16.87
CA SER A 80 25.98 -2.32 -16.15
C SER A 80 25.69 -3.37 -15.06
N ILE A 81 24.73 -4.27 -15.31
CA ILE A 81 24.36 -5.36 -14.40
C ILE A 81 25.14 -6.64 -14.79
N PRO A 82 25.80 -7.32 -13.83
CA PRO A 82 26.50 -8.57 -14.13
C PRO A 82 25.56 -9.68 -14.60
N LEU A 83 25.99 -10.45 -15.60
CA LEU A 83 25.24 -11.57 -16.20
C LEU A 83 24.61 -12.51 -15.16
N ARG A 84 25.38 -12.92 -14.14
CA ARG A 84 24.89 -13.84 -13.08
C ARG A 84 23.75 -13.23 -12.26
N THR A 85 23.76 -11.91 -12.06
CA THR A 85 22.71 -11.19 -11.35
C THR A 85 21.43 -11.11 -12.18
N VAL A 86 21.57 -10.92 -13.49
CA VAL A 86 20.44 -10.85 -14.43
C VAL A 86 19.71 -12.17 -14.52
N GLU A 87 20.45 -13.29 -14.61
CA GLU A 87 19.85 -14.62 -14.61
C GLU A 87 19.10 -14.89 -13.30
N ARG A 88 19.67 -14.47 -12.16
CA ARG A 88 18.98 -14.51 -10.86
C ARG A 88 17.73 -13.61 -10.82
N TYR A 89 17.76 -12.44 -11.45
CA TYR A 89 16.57 -11.59 -11.53
C TYR A 89 15.47 -12.25 -12.36
N MET A 90 15.82 -12.83 -13.51
CA MET A 90 14.91 -13.58 -14.36
C MET A 90 14.27 -14.77 -13.63
N THR A 91 15.01 -15.56 -12.84
CA THR A 91 14.40 -16.64 -12.05
C THR A 91 13.40 -16.09 -11.05
N ILE A 92 13.72 -15.00 -10.35
CA ILE A 92 12.81 -14.38 -9.40
C ILE A 92 11.57 -13.81 -10.10
N PHE A 93 11.69 -13.24 -11.30
CA PHE A 93 10.55 -12.72 -12.05
C PHE A 93 9.63 -13.83 -12.56
N LEU A 94 10.19 -14.97 -12.95
CA LEU A 94 9.41 -16.17 -13.30
C LEU A 94 8.68 -16.72 -12.07
N GLU A 95 9.37 -16.84 -10.92
CA GLU A 95 8.78 -17.31 -9.65
C GLU A 95 7.64 -16.40 -9.16
N LYS A 96 7.78 -15.09 -9.35
CA LYS A 96 6.79 -14.09 -8.96
C LYS A 96 5.67 -13.87 -9.98
N GLY A 97 5.73 -14.53 -11.14
CA GLY A 97 4.75 -14.33 -12.22
C GLY A 97 4.81 -12.94 -12.86
N LEU A 98 5.93 -12.22 -12.74
CA LEU A 98 6.12 -10.91 -13.39
C LEU A 98 6.54 -11.08 -14.86
N VAL A 99 7.18 -12.21 -15.18
CA VAL A 99 7.57 -12.60 -16.53
C VAL A 99 7.05 -14.02 -16.77
N SER A 100 6.52 -14.27 -17.96
CA SER A 100 6.15 -15.61 -18.42
C SER A 100 7.12 -16.10 -19.50
N ARG A 101 7.42 -17.40 -19.50
CA ARG A 101 8.20 -18.05 -20.56
C ARG A 101 7.24 -18.74 -21.53
N ASP A 102 7.36 -18.39 -22.81
CA ASP A 102 6.66 -19.05 -23.90
C ASP A 102 7.46 -20.25 -24.44
N VAL A 103 6.78 -21.17 -25.13
CA VAL A 103 7.32 -22.43 -25.66
C VAL A 103 8.40 -22.19 -26.72
N GLN A 104 8.35 -21.04 -27.41
CA GLN A 104 9.31 -20.68 -28.47
C GLN A 104 10.62 -20.05 -27.95
N GLY A 105 10.86 -20.04 -26.64
CA GLY A 105 12.06 -19.43 -26.05
C GLY A 105 11.99 -17.89 -25.94
N THR A 106 10.80 -17.35 -26.15
CA THR A 106 10.41 -15.96 -25.94
C THR A 106 9.88 -15.77 -24.51
N PHE A 107 10.07 -14.57 -23.96
CA PHE A 107 9.58 -14.16 -22.65
C PHE A 107 8.59 -13.01 -22.82
N THR A 108 7.56 -12.99 -21.98
CA THR A 108 6.54 -11.94 -21.95
C THR A 108 6.56 -11.23 -20.61
N ASN A 109 6.71 -9.91 -20.61
CA ASN A 109 6.64 -9.10 -19.40
C ASN A 109 5.17 -8.80 -19.06
N LEU A 110 4.68 -9.32 -17.93
CA LEU A 110 3.28 -9.22 -17.53
C LEU A 110 2.98 -7.90 -16.79
N THR A 111 4.01 -7.18 -16.31
CA THR A 111 3.81 -5.91 -15.60
C THR A 111 3.34 -4.77 -16.50
N LEU A 112 3.52 -4.90 -17.82
CA LEU A 112 3.04 -3.93 -18.81
C LEU A 112 1.57 -4.19 -19.23
N GLY A 113 1.06 -5.40 -18.97
CA GLY A 113 -0.31 -5.80 -19.30
C GLY A 113 -1.36 -5.27 -18.32
N GLU A 114 -0.99 -5.02 -17.06
CA GLU A 114 -1.89 -4.53 -16.01
C GLU A 114 -2.32 -3.07 -16.23
N ILE A 115 -1.65 -2.32 -17.13
CA ILE A 115 -2.00 -0.91 -17.42
C ILE A 115 -3.21 -0.81 -18.38
N LYS A 116 -3.66 -1.91 -19.01
CA LYS A 116 -4.75 -1.89 -20.01
C LYS A 116 -6.13 -2.34 -19.51
N SER A 117 -6.30 -2.63 -18.21
CA SER A 117 -7.57 -3.17 -17.67
C SER A 117 -8.50 -2.15 -17.00
N ASP A 118 -8.10 -0.88 -16.87
CA ASP A 118 -8.89 0.16 -16.17
C ASP A 118 -9.47 1.24 -17.10
N GLU A 119 -9.82 0.89 -18.35
CA GLU A 119 -10.67 1.73 -19.21
C GLU A 119 -11.86 0.92 -19.74
N GLU A 120 -12.82 0.60 -18.87
CA GLU A 120 -14.23 0.44 -19.27
C GLU A 120 -15.19 0.87 -18.15
#